data_AF-A0A2H5FNJ8-F1
#
_entry.id   AF-A0A2H5FNJ8-F1
#
_cell.length_a   1.000
_cell.length_b   1.000
_cell.length_c   1.000
_cell.angle_alpha   90.00
_cell.angle_beta   90.00
_cell.angle_gamma   90.00
#
_symmetry.space_group_name_H-M   'P 1'
#
loop_
_entity.id
_entity.type
_entity.pdbx_description
1 polymer ?
#
loop_
_entity_poly.entity_id
_entity_poly.type
_entity_poly.pdbx_seq_one_letter_code
_entity_poly.pdbx_strand_id
1 'polypeptide(L)' 'MHMEHMVGGVLSSIIYTCEIAGTKPFEYLVALQIYKDQIVKEPKAWLPWNYKAAKALFESSLAA' A
#
# COMPACT_ATOMS: atom_id res chain seq x y z
N MET A 1 -11.16 19.67 20.75
CA MET A 1 -10.56 18.38 20.34
C MET A 1 -10.66 18.33 18.83
N HIS A 2 -9.54 18.61 18.15
CA HIS A 2 -9.46 18.87 16.71
C HIS A 2 -9.73 17.56 15.93
N MET A 3 -10.89 17.47 15.28
CA MET A 3 -11.23 16.38 14.35
C MET A 3 -11.09 16.88 12.91
N GLU A 4 -9.99 17.55 12.60
CA GLU A 4 -9.71 18.03 11.26
C GLU A 4 -8.61 17.14 10.67
N HIS A 5 -8.86 16.61 9.48
CA HIS A 5 -8.01 15.73 8.67
C HIS A 5 -8.15 14.19 8.87
N MET A 6 -9.34 13.64 8.61
CA MET A 6 -9.54 12.18 8.46
C MET A 6 -8.52 11.55 7.49
N VAL A 7 -8.24 12.20 6.36
CA VAL A 7 -7.25 11.73 5.38
C VAL A 7 -5.83 11.78 5.96
N GLY A 8 -5.48 12.87 6.66
CA GLY A 8 -4.17 13.01 7.30
C GLY A 8 -3.92 11.96 8.38
N GLY A 9 -4.94 11.63 9.18
CA GLY A 9 -4.87 10.57 10.19
C GLY A 9 -4.68 9.18 9.56
N VAL A 10 -5.40 8.88 8.48
CA VAL A 10 -5.25 7.60 7.75
C VAL A 10 -3.86 7.49 7.14
N LEU A 11 -3.39 8.53 6.45
CA LEU A 11 -2.05 8.54 5.86
C LEU A 11 -0.97 8.39 6.94
N SER A 12 -1.11 9.07 8.08
CA SER A 12 -0.17 8.96 9.21
C SER A 12 -0.13 7.55 9.78
N SER A 13 -1.29 6.89 9.94
CA SER A 13 -1.37 5.50 10.39
C SER A 13 -0.70 4.53 9.42
N ILE A 14 -0.89 4.73 8.11
CA ILE A 14 -0.24 3.92 7.07
C ILE A 14 1.27 4.13 7.10
N ILE A 15 1.74 5.38 7.18
CA ILE A 15 3.17 5.70 7.24
C ILE A 15 3.79 5.02 8.46
N TYR A 16 3.19 5.16 9.64
CA TYR A 16 3.66 4.51 10.86
C TYR A 16 3.70 2.99 10.75
N THR A 17 2.70 2.37 10.12
CA THR A 17 2.69 0.93 9.85
C THR A 17 3.85 0.52 8.93
N CYS A 18 4.14 1.33 7.90
CA CYS A 18 5.25 1.07 6.98
C CYS A 18 6.61 1.14 7.70
N GLU A 19 6.79 2.10 8.61
CA GLU A 19 7.99 2.23 9.45
C GLU A 19 8.19 0.99 10.33
N ILE A 20 7.14 0.52 11.03
CA ILE A 20 7.21 -0.71 11.83
C ILE A 20 7.54 -1.93 10.96
N ALA A 21 6.99 -2.00 9.75
CA ALA A 21 7.24 -3.09 8.81
C ALA A 21 8.62 -3.00 8.13
N GLY A 22 9.40 -1.93 8.34
CA GLY A 22 10.69 -1.72 7.65
C GLY A 22 10.55 -1.49 6.15
N THR A 23 9.40 -0.97 5.73
CA THR A 23 9.02 -0.79 4.31
C THR A 23 8.95 0.69 3.99
N LYS A 24 9.24 1.06 2.74
CA LYS A 24 9.30 2.47 2.34
C LYS A 24 7.88 3.04 2.19
N PRO A 25 7.45 3.98 3.04
CA PRO A 25 6.06 4.47 3.03
C PRO A 25 5.66 5.11 1.70
N PHE A 26 6.57 5.88 1.09
CA PHE A 26 6.31 6.55 -0.18
C PHE A 26 6.06 5.54 -1.32
N GLU A 27 6.91 4.51 -1.44
CA GLU A 27 6.74 3.47 -2.47
C GLU A 27 5.43 2.71 -2.27
N TYR A 28 5.05 2.43 -1.02
CA TYR A 28 3.80 1.75 -0.70
C TYR A 28 2.58 2.60 -1.05
N LEU A 29 2.56 3.88 -0.67
CA LEU A 29 1.48 4.81 -1.03
C LEU A 29 1.30 4.94 -2.55
N VAL A 30 2.41 4.99 -3.31
CA VAL A 30 2.37 4.97 -4.78
C VAL A 30 1.76 3.66 -5.28
N ALA A 31 2.17 2.51 -4.75
CA ALA A 31 1.59 1.21 -5.11
C ALA A 31 0.09 1.16 -4.84
N LEU A 32 -0.38 1.70 -3.71
CA LEU A 32 -1.80 1.79 -3.39
C LEU A 32 -2.60 2.59 -4.44
N GLN A 33 -1.97 3.60 -5.05
CA GLN A 33 -2.62 4.41 -6.09
C GLN A 33 -2.61 3.75 -7.47
N ILE A 34 -1.57 3.00 -7.81
CA ILE A 34 -1.42 2.36 -9.12
C ILE A 34 -2.26 1.08 -9.22
N TYR A 35 -2.25 0.25 -8.18
CA TYR A 35 -2.84 -1.10 -8.20
C TYR A 35 -4.18 -1.21 -7.46
N LYS A 36 -4.98 -0.12 -7.48
CA LYS A 36 -6.24 -0.03 -6.73
C LYS A 36 -7.16 -1.24 -6.98
N ASP A 37 -7.30 -1.64 -8.24
CA ASP A 37 -8.17 -2.75 -8.63
C ASP A 37 -7.68 -4.11 -8.09
N GLN A 38 -6.36 -4.33 -8.08
CA GLN A 38 -5.74 -5.54 -7.57
C GLN A 38 -5.84 -5.61 -6.04
N ILE A 39 -5.70 -4.46 -5.38
CA ILE A 39 -5.85 -4.33 -3.92
C ILE A 39 -7.28 -4.64 -3.49
N VAL A 40 -8.29 -4.17 -4.24
CA VAL A 40 -9.70 -4.48 -3.96
C VAL A 40 -9.97 -5.98 -4.11
N LYS A 41 -9.35 -6.63 -5.10
CA LYS A 41 -9.49 -8.08 -5.34
C LYS A 41 -8.81 -8.92 -4.26
N GLU A 42 -7.61 -8.53 -3.82
CA GLU A 42 -6.82 -9.33 -2.88
C GLU A 42 -6.07 -8.45 -1.85
N PRO A 43 -6.75 -7.79 -0.92
CA PRO A 43 -6.13 -6.79 -0.03
C PRO A 43 -5.03 -7.38 0.86
N LYS A 44 -5.14 -8.67 1.21
CA LYS A 44 -4.14 -9.37 2.03
C LYS A 44 -2.78 -9.51 1.34
N ALA A 45 -2.73 -9.52 0.00
CA ALA A 45 -1.49 -9.61 -0.77
C ALA A 45 -0.79 -8.26 -0.94
N TRP A 46 -1.50 -7.16 -0.64
CA TRP A 46 -1.03 -5.78 -0.85
C TRP A 46 -0.81 -5.02 0.46
N LEU A 47 -0.45 -5.71 1.53
CA LEU A 47 -0.01 -5.12 2.79
C LEU A 47 1.42 -4.57 2.64
N PRO A 48 1.87 -3.68 3.56
CA PRO A 48 3.19 -3.03 3.44
C PRO A 48 4.36 -4.01 3.29
N TRP A 49 4.27 -5.21 3.88
CA TRP A 49 5.32 -6.22 3.86
C TRP A 49 5.29 -7.18 2.68
N ASN A 50 4.23 -7.20 1.86
CA ASN A 50 4.10 -8.14 0.74
C ASN A 50 3.73 -7.51 -0.62
N TYR A 51 3.40 -6.21 -0.67
CA TYR A 51 3.01 -5.54 -1.91
C TYR A 51 4.05 -5.64 -3.03
N LYS A 52 5.35 -5.72 -2.72
CA LYS A 52 6.42 -5.87 -3.73
C LYS A 52 6.31 -7.19 -4.48
N ALA A 53 5.99 -8.28 -3.78
CA ALA A 53 5.81 -9.58 -4.38
C ALA A 53 4.52 -9.61 -5.23
N ALA A 54 3.42 -9.07 -4.70
CA ALA A 54 2.16 -8.96 -5.44
C ALA A 54 2.32 -8.12 -6.72
N LYS A 55 3.03 -6.99 -6.61
CA LYS A 55 3.41 -6.14 -7.76
C LYS A 55 4.18 -6.94 -8.81
N ALA A 56 5.27 -7.61 -8.41
CA ALA A 56 6.11 -8.36 -9.34
C ALA A 56 5.34 -9.49 -10.02
N LEU A 57 4.48 -10.21 -9.28
CA LEU A 57 3.64 -11.28 -9.83
C LEU A 57 2.64 -10.73 -10.85
N PHE A 58 1.98 -9.62 -10.53
CA PHE A 58 1.03 -8.98 -11.43
C PHE A 58 1.70 -8.44 -12.70
N GLU A 59 2.84 -7.77 -12.57
CA GLU A 59 3.64 -7.28 -13.71
C GLU A 59 4.13 -8.44 -14.59
N SER A 60 4.58 -9.55 -14.00
CA SER A 60 4.98 -10.73 -14.75
C SER A 60 3.81 -11.37 -15.51
N SER A 61 2.59 -11.32 -14.97
CA SER A 61 1.39 -11.84 -15.66
C SER A 61 0.93 -10.97 -16.82
N LEU A 62 1.31 -9.69 -16.86
CA LEU A 62 1.03 -8.78 -17.98
C LEU A 62 2.04 -8.93 -19.12
N ALA A 63 3.24 -9.40 -18.82
CA ALA A 63 4.33 -9.56 -19.79
C ALA A 63 4.29 -10.91 -20.55
N ALA A 64 3.45 -11.85 -20.12
CA ALA A 64 3.24 -13.16 -20.72
C ALA A 64 2.00 -13.16 -21.62
#